data_AF-A0A840NJI3-F1
#
_entry.id   AF-A0A840NJI3-F1
#
_cell.length_a   1.000
_cell.length_b   1.000
_cell.length_c   1.000
_cell.angle_alpha   90.00
_cell.angle_beta   90.00
_cell.angle_gamma   90.00
#
_symmetry.space_group_name_H-M   'P 1'
#
loop_
_entity.id
_entity.type
_entity.pdbx_description
1 polymer ?
#
loop_
_entity_poly.entity_id
_entity_poly.type
_entity_poly.pdbx_seq_one_letter_code
_entity_poly.pdbx_strand_id
1 'polypeptide(L)' 'MADTDTSELVPGQSVARDNGERMGRSRAGHLVFLRRRVAEPGFVVAIDAPPGAEGSDGVLTAVWAHANEAFDRLMRES' A
#
# COMPACT_ATOMS: atom_id res chain seq x y z
N MET A 1 -7.52 17.53 4.32
CA MET A 1 -6.68 16.40 3.87
C MET A 1 -7.64 15.28 3.55
N ALA A 2 -7.64 14.77 2.31
CA ALA A 2 -8.54 13.69 1.93
C ALA A 2 -8.15 12.44 2.72
N ASP A 3 -8.98 12.06 3.68
CA ASP A 3 -9.00 10.70 4.17
C ASP A 3 -9.44 9.86 2.96
N THR A 4 -8.51 9.12 2.37
CA THR A 4 -8.85 8.27 1.23
C THR A 4 -9.66 7.14 1.82
N ASP A 5 -10.99 7.23 1.68
CA ASP A 5 -11.91 6.23 2.22
C ASP A 5 -11.63 4.89 1.53
N THR A 6 -10.97 3.98 2.26
CA THR A 6 -10.69 2.62 1.81
C THR A 6 -11.96 1.80 1.60
N SER A 7 -13.08 2.25 2.15
CA SER A 7 -14.37 1.55 2.10
C SER A 7 -14.98 1.63 0.70
N GLU A 8 -14.69 2.68 -0.07
CA GLU A 8 -15.12 2.85 -1.46
C GLU A 8 -14.31 2.04 -2.49
N LEU A 9 -13.15 1.48 -2.11
CA LEU A 9 -12.35 0.65 -3.01
C LEU A 9 -13.05 -0.70 -3.27
N VAL A 10 -13.29 -1.04 -4.53
CA VAL A 10 -13.75 -2.39 -4.93
C VAL A 10 -12.56 -3.33 -5.16
N PRO A 11 -12.74 -4.66 -5.06
CA PRO A 11 -11.68 -5.63 -5.34
C PRO A 11 -11.01 -5.42 -6.70
N GLY A 12 -9.68 -5.36 -6.70
CA GLY A 12 -8.84 -5.07 -7.85
C GLY A 12 -8.62 -3.57 -8.13
N GLN A 13 -9.28 -2.67 -7.41
CA GLN A 13 -9.09 -1.23 -7.56
C GLN A 13 -7.95 -0.73 -6.68
N SER A 14 -7.16 0.20 -7.23
CA SER A 14 -6.18 0.96 -6.46
C SER A 14 -6.19 2.43 -6.86
N VAL A 15 -5.77 3.27 -5.94
CA VAL A 15 -5.59 4.70 -6.10
C VAL A 15 -4.16 5.07 -5.75
N ALA A 16 -3.60 6.01 -6.50
CA ALA A 16 -2.30 6.61 -6.24
C ALA A 16 -2.49 8.02 -5.72
N ARG A 17 -1.68 8.42 -4.76
CA ARG A 17 -1.63 9.76 -4.19
C ARG A 17 -0.49 10.56 -4.82
N ASP A 18 -0.60 11.88 -4.81
CA ASP A 18 0.40 12.80 -5.38
C ASP A 18 1.79 12.70 -4.72
N ASN A 19 1.85 12.18 -3.49
CA ASN A 19 3.10 11.94 -2.76
C ASN A 19 3.77 10.60 -3.12
N GLY A 20 3.22 9.89 -4.12
CA GLY A 20 3.66 8.57 -4.56
C GLY A 20 2.99 7.42 -3.82
N GLU A 21 2.37 7.62 -2.66
CA GLU A 21 1.73 6.51 -1.94
C GLU A 21 0.61 5.85 -2.77
N ARG A 22 0.40 4.55 -2.58
CA ARG A 22 -0.68 3.81 -3.24
C ARG A 22 -1.50 3.07 -2.21
N MET A 23 -2.76 2.87 -2.53
CA MET A 23 -3.70 2.14 -1.69
C MET A 23 -4.67 1.39 -2.60
N GLY A 24 -4.97 0.15 -2.29
CA GLY A 24 -5.90 -0.63 -3.10
C GLY A 24 -6.60 -1.70 -2.29
N ARG A 25 -7.63 -2.27 -2.89
CA ARG A 25 -8.26 -3.50 -2.42
C ARG A 25 -7.88 -4.62 -3.38
N SER A 26 -7.23 -5.66 -2.86
CA SER A 26 -6.82 -6.83 -3.62
C SER A 26 -8.01 -7.59 -4.18
N ARG A 27 -7.77 -8.58 -5.04
CA ARG A 27 -8.83 -9.41 -5.62
C ARG A 27 -9.58 -10.26 -4.58
N ALA A 28 -8.91 -10.74 -3.53
CA ALA A 28 -9.62 -11.43 -2.45
C ALA A 28 -10.17 -10.50 -1.36
N GLY A 29 -10.05 -9.17 -1.54
CA GLY A 29 -10.71 -8.18 -0.70
C GLY A 29 -9.85 -7.57 0.41
N HIS A 30 -8.57 -7.95 0.49
CA HIS A 30 -7.62 -7.39 1.45
C HIS A 30 -7.21 -5.98 1.07
N LEU A 31 -6.95 -5.12 2.06
CA LEU A 31 -6.44 -3.77 1.79
C LEU A 31 -4.93 -3.81 1.64
N VAL A 32 -4.41 -3.26 0.55
CA VAL A 32 -2.97 -3.17 0.28
C VAL A 32 -2.55 -1.71 0.31
N PHE A 33 -1.49 -1.40 1.03
CA PHE A 33 -0.95 -0.05 1.18
C PHE A 33 0.51 -0.03 0.74
N LEU A 34 0.90 0.98 -0.03
CA LEU A 34 2.27 1.33 -0.32
C LEU A 34 2.52 2.74 0.19
N ARG A 35 3.49 2.88 1.10
CA ARG A 35 3.77 4.13 1.80
C ARG A 35 5.25 4.46 1.76
N ARG A 36 5.54 5.76 1.75
CA ARG A 36 6.91 6.25 1.95
C ARG A 36 7.21 6.33 3.44
N ARG A 37 8.38 5.88 3.85
CA ARG A 37 8.82 5.94 5.25
C ARG A 37 9.20 7.38 5.60
N VAL A 38 8.75 7.85 6.75
CA VAL A 38 8.98 9.23 7.21
C VAL A 38 10.29 9.33 7.98
N ALA A 39 10.60 8.33 8.82
CA ALA A 39 11.79 8.33 9.67
C ALA A 39 13.08 7.99 8.92
N GLU A 40 13.01 7.30 7.79
CA GLU A 40 14.19 6.86 7.02
C GLU A 40 13.87 6.72 5.52
N PRO A 41 14.87 6.77 4.64
CA PRO A 41 14.66 6.59 3.21
C PRO A 41 14.14 5.18 2.90
N GLY A 42 13.01 5.12 2.20
CA GLY A 42 12.46 3.88 1.66
C GLY A 42 10.94 3.84 1.66
N PHE A 43 10.44 2.64 1.41
CA PHE A 43 9.03 2.35 1.18
C PHE A 43 8.63 1.10 1.95
N VAL A 44 7.36 1.06 2.36
CA VAL A 44 6.72 -0.08 3.00
C VAL A 44 5.48 -0.45 2.21
N VAL A 45 5.29 -1.74 1.96
CA VAL A 45 4.06 -2.29 1.39
C VAL A 45 3.43 -3.24 2.40
N ALA A 46 2.20 -2.99 2.83
CA ALA A 46 1.54 -3.77 3.89
C ALA A 46 0.13 -4.20 3.45
N ILE A 47 -0.37 -5.30 4.04
CA ILE A 47 -1.71 -5.84 3.82
C ILE A 47 -2.51 -5.75 5.11
N ASP A 48 -3.78 -5.33 5.02
CA ASP A 48 -4.75 -5.15 6.11
C ASP A 48 -4.24 -4.33 7.30
N ALA A 49 -3.12 -3.64 7.11
CA ALA A 49 -2.56 -2.74 8.09
C ALA A 49 -3.36 -1.43 8.05
N PRO A 50 -3.82 -0.91 9.21
CA PRO A 50 -4.51 0.36 9.21
C PRO A 50 -3.60 1.47 8.65
N PRO A 51 -4.15 2.45 7.91
CA PRO A 51 -3.38 3.58 7.43
C PRO A 51 -2.75 4.30 8.64
N GLY A 52 -1.43 4.29 8.74
CA GLY A 52 -0.70 4.82 9.90
C GLY A 52 0.14 3.80 10.66
N ALA A 53 -0.13 2.49 10.52
CA ALA A 53 0.69 1.47 11.16
C ALA A 53 2.09 1.40 10.52
N GLU A 54 3.09 1.90 11.25
CA GLU A 54 4.50 1.61 10.99
C GLU A 54 4.91 0.46 11.91
N GLY A 55 4.72 -0.77 11.44
CA GLY A 55 5.06 -1.95 12.25
C GLY A 55 4.56 -3.25 11.64
N SER A 56 5.51 -4.04 11.13
CA SER A 56 5.48 -5.50 10.98
C SER A 56 4.18 -6.15 10.46
N ASP A 57 3.92 -6.05 9.15
CA ASP A 57 3.46 -7.19 8.32
C ASP A 57 3.58 -6.81 6.82
N GLY A 58 4.77 -6.38 6.40
CA GLY A 58 4.92 -5.76 5.08
C GLY A 58 6.30 -5.86 4.46
N VAL A 59 6.35 -5.76 3.13
CA VAL A 59 7.58 -5.71 2.35
C VAL A 59 8.23 -4.34 2.53
N LEU A 60 9.46 -4.33 3.03
CA LEU A 60 10.28 -3.12 3.19
C LEU A 60 11.34 -3.07 2.10
N THR A 61 11.48 -1.90 1.46
CA THR A 61 12.52 -1.71 0.44
C THR A 61 12.90 -0.24 0.30
N ALA A 62 14.17 0.03 0.05
CA ALA A 62 14.65 1.37 -0.27
C ALA A 62 14.32 1.77 -1.73
N VAL A 63 13.95 0.80 -2.58
CA VAL A 63 13.81 0.98 -4.03
C VAL A 63 12.34 1.11 -4.40
N TRP A 64 12.00 2.23 -5.06
CA TRP A 64 10.65 2.51 -5.53
C TRP A 64 10.07 1.44 -6.45
N ALA A 65 10.88 0.96 -7.41
CA ALA A 65 10.47 -0.09 -8.35
C ALA A 65 10.05 -1.37 -7.62
N HIS A 66 10.89 -1.85 -6.70
CA HIS A 66 10.59 -3.04 -5.90
C HIS A 66 9.34 -2.87 -5.02
N ALA A 67 9.09 -1.66 -4.51
CA ALA A 67 7.88 -1.38 -3.73
C ALA A 67 6.63 -1.50 -4.62
N ASN A 68 6.68 -0.97 -5.85
CA ASN A 68 5.56 -1.09 -6.78
C ASN A 68 5.32 -2.53 -7.21
N GLU A 69 6.38 -3.27 -7.51
CA GLU A 69 6.27 -4.69 -7.85
C GLU A 69 5.64 -5.50 -6.70
N ALA A 70 6.06 -5.23 -5.45
CA ALA A 70 5.46 -5.85 -4.27
C ALA A 70 3.98 -5.48 -4.12
N PHE A 71 3.61 -4.21 -4.29
CA PHE A 71 2.21 -3.79 -4.25
C PHE A 71 1.37 -4.48 -5.33
N ASP A 72 1.82 -4.47 -6.58
CA ASP A 72 1.09 -5.08 -7.70
C ASP A 72 0.98 -6.59 -7.55
N ARG A 73 1.99 -7.22 -6.94
CA ARG A 73 1.99 -8.63 -6.57
C ARG A 73 0.91 -8.92 -5.53
N LEU A 74 0.88 -8.16 -4.43
CA LEU A 74 -0.10 -8.35 -3.35
C LEU A 74 -1.53 -8.04 -3.82
N MET A 75 -1.73 -7.03 -4.67
CA MET A 75 -3.03 -6.76 -5.30
C MET A 75 -3.59 -7.96 -6.10
N ARG A 76 -2.72 -8.83 -6.62
CA ARG A 76 -3.10 -10.03 -7.37
C ARG A 76 -3.24 -11.28 -6.52
N GLU A 77 -2.35 -11.47 -5.55
CA GLU A 77 -2.23 -12.70 -4.75
C GLU A 77 -3.06 -12.70 -3.48
N SER A 78 -3.30 -11.52 -2.88
CA SER A 78 -4.01 -11.40 -1.61
C SER A 78 -5.51 -11.50 -1.79
#